data_AF-A0A927JDG8-F1
#
_entry.id   AF-A0A927JDG8-F1
#
_cell.length_a   1.000
_cell.length_b   1.000
_cell.length_c   1.000
_cell.angle_alpha   90.00
_cell.angle_beta   90.00
_cell.angle_gamma   90.00
#
_symmetry.space_group_name_H-M   'P 1'
#
loop_
_entity.id
_entity.type
_entity.pdbx_description
1 polymer ?
#
loop_
_entity_poly.entity_id
_entity_poly.type
_entity_poly.pdbx_seq_one_letter_code
_entity_poly.pdbx_strand_id
1 'polypeptide(L)'
;MATKRDARTVRLARLVAVSTGLAGFILAATSPPGGPDATRFGMQVRATATDAQVISRNAVVWSQPREAMAECESLRVVVTKSEIAISTSGGASPVDLVLPGAQFMPQVVGIFTDLD
;
A
#
# COMPACT_ATOMS: atom_id res chain seq x y z
N MET A 1 25.50 -3.41 20.19
CA MET A 1 24.71 -4.62 19.91
C MET A 1 23.32 -4.15 19.44
N ALA A 2 23.14 -3.96 18.13
CA ALA A 2 21.98 -3.25 17.58
C ALA A 2 20.75 -4.18 17.47
N THR A 3 19.67 -3.82 18.15
CA THR A 3 18.37 -4.50 18.14
C THR A 3 17.62 -4.20 16.83
N LYS A 4 17.82 -5.07 15.84
CA LYS A 4 17.14 -5.04 14.54
C LYS A 4 15.74 -5.68 14.63
N ARG A 5 14.75 -4.98 15.19
CA ARG A 5 13.32 -5.33 15.06
C ARG A 5 12.45 -4.08 15.18
N ASP A 6 12.09 -3.44 14.06
CA ASP A 6 10.81 -2.70 13.96
C ASP A 6 10.44 -2.24 12.53
N ALA A 7 10.75 -3.04 11.50
CA ALA A 7 10.30 -2.74 10.15
C ALA A 7 9.11 -3.64 9.80
N ARG A 8 7.92 -3.06 9.59
CA ARG A 8 6.76 -3.76 9.04
C ARG A 8 6.84 -3.63 7.52
N THR A 9 7.14 -4.74 6.85
CA THR A 9 7.32 -4.77 5.40
C THR A 9 6.15 -5.51 4.76
N VAL A 10 5.43 -4.84 3.86
CA VAL A 10 4.44 -5.48 3.00
C VAL A 10 5.07 -5.65 1.61
N ARG A 11 5.22 -6.90 1.16
CA ARG A 11 5.68 -7.21 -0.20
C ARG A 11 4.50 -7.80 -0.96
N LEU A 12 3.91 -7.03 -1.85
CA LEU A 12 2.95 -7.53 -2.82
C LEU A 12 3.75 -7.95 -4.05
N ALA A 13 4.13 -9.23 -4.09
CA ALA A 13 4.77 -9.82 -5.26
C ALA A 13 3.66 -10.22 -6.25
N ARG A 14 3.76 -9.71 -7.48
CA ARG A 14 2.80 -9.88 -8.58
C ARG A 14 1.46 -9.18 -8.29
N LEU A 15 1.43 -7.87 -8.52
CA LEU A 15 0.16 -7.14 -8.61
C LEU A 15 -0.55 -7.68 -9.85
N VAL A 16 -1.58 -8.52 -9.64
CA VAL A 16 -2.43 -9.04 -10.70
C VAL A 16 -3.21 -7.84 -11.27
N ALA A 17 -2.62 -7.18 -12.26
CA ALA A 17 -3.27 -6.10 -13.02
C ALA A 17 -4.34 -6.63 -14.00
N VAL A 18 -4.68 -7.94 -13.97
CA VAL A 18 -5.45 -8.59 -15.04
C VAL A 18 -6.88 -8.99 -14.62
N SER A 19 -7.30 -8.88 -13.36
CA SER A 19 -8.67 -9.31 -13.00
C SER A 19 -9.29 -8.53 -11.84
N THR A 20 -9.64 -7.26 -12.06
CA THR A 20 -10.56 -6.55 -11.17
C THR A 20 -11.52 -5.73 -12.01
N GLY A 21 -12.82 -5.99 -11.90
CA GLY A 21 -13.85 -5.26 -12.63
C GLY A 21 -13.95 -3.78 -12.24
N LEU A 22 -15.02 -3.11 -12.68
CA LEU A 22 -15.30 -1.69 -12.43
C LEU A 22 -15.40 -1.31 -10.93
N ALA A 23 -15.50 -2.28 -10.02
CA ALA A 23 -15.53 -2.06 -8.59
C ALA A 23 -14.10 -1.96 -8.03
N GLY A 24 -13.81 -0.90 -7.28
CA GLY A 24 -12.55 -0.78 -6.54
C GLY A 24 -12.39 -1.90 -5.52
N PHE A 25 -11.15 -2.30 -5.24
CA PHE A 25 -10.79 -3.50 -4.51
C PHE A 25 -9.59 -3.26 -3.59
N ILE A 26 -9.54 -3.94 -2.43
CA ILE A 26 -8.46 -3.80 -1.47
C ILE A 26 -7.44 -4.93 -1.67
N LEU A 27 -6.23 -4.54 -2.08
CA LEU A 27 -5.10 -5.46 -2.25
C LEU A 27 -4.50 -5.86 -0.89
N ALA A 28 -4.40 -4.90 0.04
CA ALA A 28 -3.99 -5.15 1.40
C ALA A 28 -4.48 -4.03 2.33
N ALA A 29 -4.97 -4.36 3.52
CA ALA A 29 -5.33 -3.41 4.55
C ALA A 29 -4.89 -3.86 5.93
N THR A 30 -4.54 -2.92 6.81
CA THR A 30 -4.12 -3.21 8.19
C THR A 30 -5.27 -3.17 9.20
N SER A 31 -6.45 -2.75 8.73
CA SER A 31 -7.72 -2.66 9.47
C SER A 31 -8.83 -3.32 8.63
N PRO A 32 -9.87 -3.90 9.26
CA PRO A 32 -10.97 -4.51 8.53
C PRO A 32 -11.64 -3.50 7.58
N PRO A 33 -11.76 -3.81 6.27
CA PRO A 33 -12.55 -3.00 5.34
C PRO A 33 -13.99 -2.84 5.85
N GLY A 34 -14.54 -1.62 5.79
CA GLY A 34 -15.88 -1.31 6.31
C GLY A 34 -15.98 -1.17 7.84
N GLY A 35 -14.90 -1.42 8.59
CA GLY A 35 -14.85 -1.13 10.02
C GLY A 35 -14.88 0.39 10.30
N PRO A 36 -15.37 0.82 11.48
CA PRO A 36 -15.32 2.22 11.90
C PRO A 36 -13.88 2.75 11.84
N ASP A 37 -13.70 3.94 11.26
CA ASP A 37 -12.40 4.63 11.16
C ASP A 37 -11.26 3.79 10.51
N ALA A 38 -11.58 2.76 9.70
CA ALA A 38 -10.58 1.86 9.12
C ALA A 38 -9.50 2.60 8.30
N THR A 39 -9.90 3.59 7.50
CA THR A 39 -8.97 4.42 6.71
C THR A 39 -8.26 5.48 7.56
N ARG A 40 -8.91 5.94 8.64
CA ARG A 40 -8.40 7.00 9.52
C ARG A 40 -7.21 6.55 10.37
N PHE A 41 -7.21 5.30 10.80
CA PHE A 41 -6.13 4.75 11.63
C PHE A 41 -5.28 3.70 10.92
N GLY A 42 -5.82 3.02 9.91
CA GLY A 42 -5.13 1.96 9.18
C GLY A 42 -4.32 2.46 7.98
N MET A 43 -3.74 1.48 7.29
CA MET A 43 -3.17 1.62 5.96
C MET A 43 -3.95 0.72 5.00
N GLN A 44 -4.14 1.19 3.77
CA GLN A 44 -4.79 0.46 2.69
C GLN A 44 -3.98 0.63 1.41
N VAL A 45 -3.72 -0.49 0.75
CA VAL A 45 -3.31 -0.57 -0.65
C VAL A 45 -4.56 -0.97 -1.43
N ARG A 46 -5.03 -0.08 -2.30
CA ARG A 46 -6.28 -0.28 -3.04
C ARG A 46 -6.10 0.01 -4.52
N ALA A 47 -6.85 -0.70 -5.35
CA ALA A 47 -7.05 -0.35 -6.75
C ALA A 47 -8.48 0.18 -6.90
N THR A 48 -8.64 1.40 -7.42
CA THR A 48 -9.93 1.96 -7.80
C THR A 48 -10.20 1.64 -9.29
N ALA A 49 -11.25 2.22 -9.85
CA ALA A 49 -11.49 2.14 -11.29
C ALA A 49 -10.35 2.79 -12.11
N THR A 50 -9.68 3.80 -11.56
CA THR A 50 -8.73 4.66 -12.28
C THR A 50 -7.31 4.66 -11.72
N ASP A 51 -7.13 4.32 -10.44
CA ASP A 51 -5.85 4.51 -9.74
C ASP A 51 -5.49 3.32 -8.87
N ALA A 52 -4.19 3.04 -8.75
CA ALA A 52 -3.64 2.29 -7.63
C ALA A 52 -3.13 3.26 -6.57
N GLN A 53 -3.53 3.06 -5.31
CA GLN A 53 -3.24 3.98 -4.22
C GLN A 53 -2.72 3.26 -2.99
N VAL A 54 -1.76 3.90 -2.32
CA VAL A 54 -1.38 3.59 -0.94
C VAL A 54 -1.87 4.74 -0.08
N ILE A 55 -2.69 4.41 0.91
CA ILE A 55 -3.28 5.35 1.87
C ILE A 55 -2.84 4.93 3.26
N SER A 56 -2.36 5.87 4.05
CA SER A 56 -2.11 5.64 5.48
C SER A 56 -2.68 6.80 6.28
N ARG A 57 -3.51 6.48 7.29
CA ARG A 57 -4.15 7.44 8.19
C ARG A 57 -4.85 8.60 7.47
N ASN A 58 -5.73 8.26 6.52
CA ASN A 58 -6.46 9.17 5.62
C ASN A 58 -5.58 10.03 4.68
N ALA A 59 -4.26 9.83 4.64
CA ALA A 59 -3.39 10.50 3.68
C ALA A 59 -3.06 9.56 2.51
N VAL A 60 -3.27 10.03 1.29
CA VAL A 60 -2.73 9.36 0.10
C VAL A 60 -1.22 9.62 0.07
N VAL A 61 -0.44 8.58 0.29
CA VAL A 61 1.04 8.66 0.32
C VAL A 61 1.65 8.34 -1.04
N TRP A 62 0.90 7.63 -1.89
CA TRP A 62 1.29 7.31 -3.26
C TRP A 62 0.04 7.00 -4.09
N SER A 63 0.05 7.43 -5.34
CA SER A 63 -1.00 7.15 -6.33
C SER A 63 -0.35 7.02 -7.70
N GLN A 64 -0.83 6.06 -8.49
CA GLN A 64 -0.49 5.93 -9.91
C GLN A 64 -1.75 5.61 -10.73
N PRO A 65 -1.84 6.09 -11.98
CA PRO A 65 -2.89 5.66 -12.88
C PRO A 65 -2.88 4.14 -13.04
N ARG A 66 -4.05 3.53 -13.08
CA ARG A 66 -4.20 2.06 -13.10
C ARG A 66 -3.61 1.45 -14.37
N GLU A 67 -3.70 2.15 -15.49
CA GLU A 67 -3.06 1.77 -16.76
C GLU A 67 -1.53 1.68 -16.63
N ALA A 68 -0.90 2.56 -15.85
CA ALA A 68 0.55 2.52 -15.62
C ALA A 68 0.97 1.30 -14.78
N MET A 69 0.03 0.68 -14.06
CA MET A 69 0.29 -0.52 -13.26
C MET A 69 0.29 -1.81 -14.08
N ALA A 70 -0.14 -1.77 -15.34
CA ALA A 70 -0.16 -2.95 -16.22
C ALA A 70 1.23 -3.57 -16.43
N GLU A 71 2.27 -2.72 -16.42
CA GLU A 71 3.66 -3.13 -16.59
C GLU A 71 4.42 -3.28 -15.26
N CYS A 72 3.77 -2.96 -14.13
CA CYS A 72 4.37 -3.03 -12.81
C CYS A 72 4.44 -4.49 -12.31
N GLU A 73 5.64 -4.96 -12.01
CA GLU A 73 5.88 -6.31 -11.49
C GLU A 73 5.69 -6.40 -9.97
N SER A 74 6.12 -5.36 -9.24
CA SER A 74 5.98 -5.34 -7.79
C SER A 74 5.79 -3.94 -7.23
N LEU A 75 4.96 -3.86 -6.19
CA LEU A 75 4.81 -2.69 -5.32
C LEU A 75 5.27 -3.09 -3.92
N ARG A 76 6.27 -2.37 -3.42
CA ARG A 76 6.79 -2.53 -2.07
C ARG A 76 6.46 -1.31 -1.24
N VAL A 77 5.87 -1.54 -0.09
CA VAL A 77 5.60 -0.51 0.92
C VAL A 77 6.32 -0.92 2.21
N VAL A 78 7.24 -0.07 2.65
CA VAL A 78 7.97 -0.23 3.91
C VAL A 78 7.57 0.90 4.84
N VAL A 79 7.06 0.55 6.01
CA VAL A 79 6.72 1.53 7.04
C VAL A 79 7.59 1.30 8.25
N THR A 80 8.26 2.36 8.69
CA THR A 80 9.04 2.39 9.92
C THR A 80 8.48 3.46 10.87
N LYS A 81 9.11 3.63 12.03
CA LYS A 81 8.75 4.70 12.96
C LYS A 81 9.08 6.10 12.43
N SER A 82 9.99 6.22 11.47
CA SER A 82 10.52 7.50 11.01
C SER A 82 10.08 7.85 9.59
N GLU A 83 9.63 6.88 8.80
CA GLU A 83 9.31 7.10 7.39
C GLU A 83 8.39 6.03 6.82
N ILE A 84 7.79 6.36 5.67
CA ILE A 84 7.22 5.41 4.73
C ILE A 84 8.00 5.46 3.43
N ALA A 85 8.48 4.31 2.96
CA ALA A 85 9.21 4.15 1.71
C ALA A 85 8.40 3.27 0.75
N ILE A 86 8.25 3.74 -0.49
CA ILE A 86 7.46 3.08 -1.53
C ILE A 86 8.35 2.89 -2.76
N SER A 87 8.46 1.65 -3.21
CA SER A 87 9.21 1.28 -4.41
C SER A 87 8.36 0.45 -5.37
N THR A 88 8.50 0.73 -6.67
CA THR A 88 7.92 -0.07 -7.76
C THR A 88 9.01 -0.69 -8.63
N SER A 89 8.74 -1.87 -9.19
CA SER A 89 9.60 -2.50 -10.21
C SER A 89 8.77 -2.94 -11.41
N GLY A 90 9.39 -3.10 -12.57
CA GLY A 90 8.69 -3.34 -13.85
C GLY A 90 8.03 -2.08 -14.40
N GLY A 91 7.79 -2.03 -15.72
CA GLY A 91 7.51 -0.88 -16.61
C GLY A 91 6.56 0.27 -16.22
N ALA A 92 6.06 0.37 -14.98
CA ALA A 92 5.83 1.68 -14.38
C ALA A 92 7.19 2.36 -14.15
N SER A 93 7.36 3.64 -14.49
CA SER A 93 8.60 4.37 -14.16
C SER A 93 8.99 4.09 -12.70
N PRO A 94 10.18 3.52 -12.42
CA PRO A 94 10.55 3.15 -11.07
C PRO A 94 10.41 4.35 -10.15
N VAL A 95 9.51 4.25 -9.19
CA VAL A 95 9.37 5.26 -8.13
C VAL A 95 10.16 4.74 -6.95
N ASP A 96 11.08 5.55 -6.43
CA ASP A 96 11.65 5.38 -5.10
C ASP A 96 11.28 6.62 -4.29
N LEU A 97 10.15 6.51 -3.56
CA LEU A 97 9.59 7.60 -2.78
C LEU A 97 9.84 7.32 -1.30
N VAL A 98 10.45 8.28 -0.61
CA VAL A 98 10.60 8.25 0.84
C VAL A 98 9.93 9.48 1.43
N LEU A 99 8.89 9.27 2.22
CA LEU A 99 8.21 10.32 2.97
C LEU A 99 8.61 10.24 4.44
N PRO A 100 9.27 11.28 4.99
CA PRO A 100 9.60 11.32 6.40
C PRO A 100 8.34 11.54 7.24
N GLY A 101 8.32 10.94 8.42
CA GLY A 101 7.35 11.24 9.45
C GLY A 101 6.66 10.03 10.08
N ALA A 102 6.75 9.95 11.41
CA ALA A 102 6.03 8.97 12.23
C ALA A 102 4.50 9.07 12.10
N GLN A 103 3.97 10.20 11.61
CA GLN A 103 2.53 10.42 11.46
C GLN A 103 1.88 9.43 10.50
N PHE A 104 2.64 8.77 9.62
CA PHE A 104 2.11 7.80 8.67
C PHE A 104 2.13 6.35 9.18
N MET A 105 2.57 6.10 10.43
CA MET A 105 2.59 4.76 10.98
C MET A 105 1.15 4.27 11.24
N PRO A 106 0.68 3.21 10.56
CA PRO A 106 -0.70 2.77 10.69
C PRO A 106 -0.89 1.91 11.94
N GLN A 107 -2.11 1.93 12.46
CA GLN A 107 -2.59 0.89 13.35
C GLN A 107 -2.70 -0.42 12.57
N VAL A 108 -2.18 -1.50 13.15
CA VAL A 108 -2.24 -2.84 12.57
C VAL A 108 -2.99 -3.72 13.54
N VAL A 109 -4.19 -4.13 13.15
CA VAL A 109 -5.02 -5.10 13.89
C VAL A 109 -5.09 -6.45 13.18
N GLY A 110 -4.73 -6.49 11.90
CA GLY A 110 -4.65 -7.70 11.08
C GLY A 110 -4.11 -7.35 9.69
N ILE A 111 -4.08 -8.33 8.79
CA ILE A 111 -3.87 -8.10 7.36
C ILE A 111 -5.09 -8.65 6.64
N PHE A 112 -5.80 -7.78 5.94
CA PHE A 112 -7.01 -8.09 5.19
C PHE A 112 -6.73 -7.87 3.72
N THR A 113 -7.20 -8.78 2.89
CA THR A 113 -7.08 -8.69 1.44
C THR A 113 -8.36 -9.25 0.85
N ASP A 114 -8.78 -8.67 -0.27
CA ASP A 114 -9.85 -9.24 -1.06
C ASP A 114 -9.30 -10.27 -2.07
N LEU A 115 -7.96 -10.43 -2.18
CA LEU A 115 -7.30 -11.42 -3.05
C LEU A 115 -7.54 -12.85 -2.54
N ASP A 116 -8.01 -13.73 -3.43
CA ASP A 116 -8.14 -15.18 -3.19
C ASP A 116 -6.79 -15.91 -3.28
#